data_AF-E9H8S7-F1
#
_entry.id   AF-E9H8S7-F1
#
_cell.length_a   1.000
_cell.length_b   1.000
_cell.length_c   1.000
_cell.angle_alpha   90.00
_cell.angle_beta   90.00
_cell.angle_gamma   90.00
#
_symmetry.space_group_name_H-M   'P 1'
#
loop_
_entity.id
_entity.type
_entity.pdbx_description
1 polymer ?
#
loop_
_entity_poly.entity_id
_entity_poly.type
_entity_poly.pdbx_seq_one_letter_code
_entity_poly.pdbx_strand_id
1 'polypeptide(L)'
;MMMGNGHCVGAPLRGLLFIVALSLHEILEGVAVGLQKNQSGVLQLFAAVASHKFVISFCVGLELSTSGVKVLMHTIYILVFSLVTPLGIGIGIIMTSASSGDENVTDSLSSLIMQGLACGTILYVAFFEILERERSKSTVGLIQWTLLVLGFLAIMGLQLLTTESNLGLDDTKLNVTSQGT
;
A
#
# COMPACT_ATOMS: atom_id res chain seq x y z
N MET A 1 -25.41 23.72 34.14
CA MET A 1 -24.06 23.78 34.70
C MET A 1 -23.74 22.40 35.26
N MET A 2 -22.96 21.60 34.53
CA MET A 2 -21.99 20.61 35.01
C MET A 2 -21.43 19.86 33.80
N MET A 3 -20.14 20.06 33.60
CA MET A 3 -19.32 19.48 32.56
C MET A 3 -19.25 17.96 32.72
N GLY A 4 -19.45 17.24 31.63
CA GLY A 4 -19.01 15.86 31.45
C GLY A 4 -18.08 15.81 30.25
N ASN A 5 -16.87 16.37 30.38
CA ASN A 5 -15.78 16.16 29.42
C ASN A 5 -15.32 14.70 29.52
N GLY A 6 -16.15 13.77 29.04
CA GLY A 6 -15.68 12.48 28.59
C GLY A 6 -15.09 12.67 27.20
N HIS A 7 -13.89 13.25 27.11
CA HIS A 7 -13.12 13.14 25.88
C HIS A 7 -12.90 11.64 25.68
N CYS A 8 -13.68 11.04 24.79
CA CYS A 8 -13.49 9.69 24.29
C CYS A 8 -12.20 9.71 23.45
N VAL A 9 -11.05 9.77 24.13
CA VAL A 9 -9.70 9.82 23.55
C VAL A 9 -9.45 8.66 22.58
N GLY A 10 -10.21 7.55 22.69
CA GLY A 10 -10.05 6.37 21.83
C GLY A 10 -10.44 6.55 20.35
N ALA A 11 -11.41 7.40 20.01
CA ALA A 11 -11.83 7.59 18.62
C ALA A 11 -10.88 8.48 17.78
N PRO A 12 -10.43 9.65 18.26
CA PRO A 12 -9.47 10.47 17.54
C PRO A 12 -8.06 9.86 17.53
N LEU A 13 -7.67 9.09 18.55
CA LEU A 13 -6.38 8.40 18.59
C LEU A 13 -6.27 7.33 17.50
N ARG A 14 -7.31 6.52 17.29
CA ARG A 14 -7.35 5.50 16.23
C ARG A 14 -7.29 6.12 14.83
N GLY A 15 -8.03 7.20 14.61
CA GLY A 15 -7.93 7.97 13.36
C GLY A 15 -6.51 8.50 13.12
N LEU A 16 -5.86 9.00 14.17
CA LEU A 16 -4.47 9.45 14.09
C LEU A 16 -3.49 8.29 13.81
N LEU A 17 -3.63 7.16 14.49
CA LEU A 17 -2.80 5.96 14.28
C LEU A 17 -2.97 5.40 12.86
N PHE A 18 -4.20 5.34 12.35
CA PHE A 18 -4.51 4.97 10.98
C PHE A 18 -3.78 5.87 9.97
N ILE A 19 -3.85 7.20 10.15
CA ILE A 19 -3.20 8.17 9.26
C ILE A 19 -1.67 8.05 9.34
N VAL A 20 -1.11 7.94 10.54
CA VAL A 20 0.34 7.80 10.75
C VAL A 20 0.85 6.50 10.14
N ALA A 21 0.17 5.38 10.35
CA ALA A 21 0.57 4.08 9.82
C ALA A 21 0.47 4.02 8.29
N LEU A 22 -0.59 4.59 7.70
CA LEU A 22 -0.70 4.72 6.24
C LEU A 22 0.35 5.67 5.66
N SER A 23 0.68 6.76 6.36
CA SER A 23 1.75 7.66 5.91
C SER A 23 3.11 6.95 5.92
N LEU A 24 3.38 6.15 6.95
CA LEU A 24 4.62 5.38 7.04
C LEU A 24 4.67 4.28 5.97
N HIS A 25 3.55 3.60 5.70
CA HIS A 25 3.41 2.65 4.60
C HIS A 25 3.83 3.27 3.26
N GLU A 26 3.27 4.44 2.95
CA GLU A 26 3.50 5.16 1.70
C GLU A 26 4.97 5.60 1.50
N ILE A 27 5.63 6.03 2.58
CA ILE A 27 7.05 6.40 2.52
C ILE A 27 7.91 5.16 2.26
N LEU A 28 7.71 4.09 3.02
CA LEU A 28 8.50 2.86 2.90
C LEU A 28 8.37 2.24 1.51
N GLU A 29 7.15 2.18 0.99
CA GLU A 29 6.89 1.64 -0.33
C GLU A 29 7.46 2.54 -1.44
N GLY A 30 7.32 3.86 -1.31
CA GLY A 30 7.92 4.80 -2.25
C GLY A 30 9.45 4.66 -2.30
N VAL A 31 10.09 4.52 -1.13
CA VAL A 31 11.55 4.28 -1.04
C VAL A 31 11.91 2.94 -1.70
N ALA A 32 11.13 1.88 -1.46
CA ALA A 32 11.35 0.57 -2.08
C ALA A 32 11.32 0.62 -3.62
N VAL A 33 10.37 1.37 -4.19
CA VAL A 33 10.28 1.61 -5.64
C VAL A 33 11.47 2.43 -6.14
N GLY A 34 11.87 3.47 -5.41
CA GLY A 34 13.01 4.33 -5.78
C GLY A 34 14.37 3.65 -5.69
N LEU A 35 14.49 2.55 -4.94
CA LEU A 35 15.69 1.70 -4.84
C LEU A 35 15.86 0.73 -6.01
N GLN A 36 14.81 0.54 -6.83
CA GLN A 36 14.86 -0.41 -7.93
C GLN A 36 15.59 0.18 -9.14
N LYS A 37 16.72 -0.43 -9.52
CA LYS A 37 17.54 -0.01 -10.68
C LYS A 37 17.03 -0.56 -12.02
N ASN A 38 16.32 -1.68 -11.98
CA ASN A 38 15.80 -2.34 -13.18
C ASN A 38 14.48 -1.71 -13.65
N GLN A 39 14.44 -1.20 -14.88
CA GLN A 39 13.24 -0.56 -15.46
C GLN A 39 11.99 -1.47 -15.39
N SER A 40 12.14 -2.76 -15.71
CA SER A 40 11.03 -3.72 -15.63
C SER A 40 10.54 -3.92 -14.19
N GLY A 41 11.47 -3.96 -13.23
CA GLY A 41 11.14 -4.08 -11.81
C GLY A 41 10.42 -2.85 -11.27
N VAL A 42 10.84 -1.65 -11.68
CA VAL A 42 10.18 -0.39 -11.29
C VAL A 42 8.74 -0.37 -11.79
N LEU A 43 8.50 -0.76 -13.05
CA LEU A 43 7.15 -0.77 -13.64
C LEU A 43 6.24 -1.80 -12.97
N GLN A 44 6.77 -3.00 -12.67
CA GLN A 44 6.02 -4.03 -11.96
C GLN A 44 5.64 -3.58 -10.54
N LEU A 45 6.61 -3.06 -9.78
CA LEU A 45 6.35 -2.52 -8.44
C LEU A 45 5.37 -1.36 -8.51
N PHE A 46 5.57 -0.41 -9.43
CA PHE A 46 4.68 0.74 -9.61
C PHE A 46 3.24 0.32 -9.96
N ALA A 47 3.06 -0.64 -10.87
CA ALA A 47 1.74 -1.14 -11.22
C ALA A 47 1.06 -1.84 -10.02
N ALA A 48 1.80 -2.65 -9.27
CA ALA A 48 1.31 -3.25 -8.03
C ALA A 48 0.94 -2.17 -7.01
N VAL A 49 1.78 -1.14 -6.86
CA VAL A 49 1.56 -0.02 -5.95
C VAL A 49 0.29 0.76 -6.32
N ALA A 50 0.15 1.12 -7.59
CA ALA A 50 -0.98 1.86 -8.10
C ALA A 50 -2.30 1.09 -7.91
N SER A 51 -2.29 -0.22 -8.15
CA SER A 51 -3.49 -1.06 -8.04
C SER A 51 -4.08 -1.04 -6.64
N HIS A 52 -3.25 -1.19 -5.61
CA HIS A 52 -3.73 -1.26 -4.24
C HIS A 52 -3.99 0.15 -3.65
N LYS A 53 -3.25 1.18 -4.07
CA LYS A 53 -3.56 2.59 -3.76
C LYS A 53 -4.94 3.03 -4.24
N PHE A 54 -5.31 2.59 -5.45
CA PHE A 54 -6.63 2.88 -6.01
C PHE A 54 -7.74 2.30 -5.12
N VAL A 55 -7.59 1.04 -4.70
CA VAL A 55 -8.55 0.36 -3.81
C VAL A 55 -8.63 1.05 -2.45
N ILE A 56 -7.49 1.40 -1.83
CA ILE A 56 -7.46 2.09 -0.54
C ILE A 56 -8.16 3.46 -0.64
N SER A 57 -7.82 4.28 -1.65
CA SER A 57 -8.43 5.59 -1.86
C SER A 57 -9.93 5.50 -2.12
N PHE A 58 -10.37 4.47 -2.87
CA PHE A 58 -11.78 4.21 -3.12
C PHE A 58 -12.54 3.83 -1.84
N CYS A 59 -12.00 2.90 -1.03
CA CYS A 59 -12.60 2.51 0.25
C CYS A 59 -12.72 3.70 1.22
N VAL A 60 -11.66 4.50 1.33
CA VAL A 60 -11.62 5.73 2.13
C VAL A 60 -12.64 6.75 1.61
N GLY A 61 -12.79 6.89 0.29
CA GLY A 61 -13.82 7.73 -0.35
C GLY A 61 -15.26 7.25 -0.14
N LEU A 62 -15.50 5.93 -0.07
CA LEU A 62 -16.83 5.38 0.25
C LEU A 62 -17.21 5.58 1.71
N GLU A 63 -16.26 5.46 2.64
CA GLU A 63 -16.47 5.77 4.05
C GLU A 63 -16.86 7.25 4.22
N LEU A 64 -16.30 8.14 3.40
CA LEU A 64 -16.68 9.56 3.35
C LEU A 64 -18.11 9.78 2.83
N SER A 65 -18.50 9.09 1.75
CA SER A 65 -19.86 9.21 1.19
C SER A 65 -20.95 8.82 2.20
N THR A 66 -20.59 8.03 3.20
CA THR A 66 -21.54 7.48 4.18
C THR A 66 -21.49 8.23 5.52
N SER A 67 -20.41 8.96 5.83
CA SER A 67 -20.15 9.50 7.19
C SER A 67 -20.55 10.97 7.40
N GLY A 68 -20.96 11.71 6.36
CA GLY A 68 -21.46 13.09 6.50
C GLY A 68 -20.43 14.11 7.02
N VAL A 69 -19.15 13.72 7.09
CA VAL A 69 -18.03 14.56 7.56
C VAL A 69 -17.68 15.59 6.48
N LYS A 70 -17.11 16.74 6.87
CA LYS A 70 -16.68 17.77 5.93
C LYS A 70 -15.68 17.20 4.93
N VAL A 71 -16.13 17.02 3.69
CA VAL A 71 -15.36 16.55 2.51
C VAL A 71 -13.98 17.21 2.44
N LEU A 72 -13.89 18.49 2.79
CA LEU A 72 -12.66 19.28 2.79
C LEU A 72 -11.51 18.64 3.60
N MET A 73 -11.76 18.19 4.84
CA MET A 73 -10.68 17.60 5.66
C MET A 73 -10.19 16.29 5.05
N HIS A 74 -11.10 15.53 4.45
CA HIS A 74 -10.80 14.25 3.81
C HIS A 74 -10.05 14.42 2.49
N THR A 75 -10.41 15.41 1.68
CA THR A 75 -9.65 15.80 0.48
C THR A 75 -8.22 16.18 0.85
N ILE A 76 -8.00 16.91 1.95
CA ILE A 76 -6.66 17.22 2.44
C ILE A 76 -5.89 15.95 2.80
N TYR A 77 -6.52 14.97 3.46
CA TYR A 77 -5.86 13.69 3.77
C TYR A 77 -5.46 12.90 2.52
N ILE A 78 -6.34 12.81 1.51
CA ILE A 78 -6.03 12.14 0.24
C ILE A 78 -4.90 12.87 -0.52
N LEU A 79 -4.89 14.21 -0.46
CA LEU A 79 -3.81 15.02 -1.04
C LEU A 79 -2.47 14.76 -0.35
N VAL A 80 -2.44 14.74 0.98
CA VAL A 80 -1.23 14.42 1.74
C VAL A 80 -0.75 13.02 1.40
N PHE A 81 -1.66 12.03 1.41
CA PHE A 81 -1.36 10.65 1.02
C PHE A 81 -0.73 10.55 -0.38
N SER A 82 -1.29 11.27 -1.36
CA SER A 82 -0.75 11.32 -2.72
C SER A 82 0.62 12.01 -2.84
N LEU A 83 0.95 12.95 -1.95
CA LEU A 83 2.25 13.64 -1.95
C LEU A 83 3.34 12.83 -1.26
N VAL A 84 2.97 11.96 -0.32
CA VAL A 84 3.90 11.12 0.43
C VAL A 84 4.56 10.07 -0.47
N THR A 85 3.84 9.47 -1.42
CA THR A 85 4.41 8.50 -2.36
C THR A 85 5.54 9.07 -3.24
N PRO A 86 5.37 10.19 -3.99
CA PRO A 86 6.45 10.78 -4.78
C PRO A 86 7.61 11.28 -3.91
N LEU A 87 7.33 11.71 -2.67
CA LEU A 87 8.38 12.01 -1.69
C LEU A 87 9.23 10.77 -1.36
N GLY A 88 8.60 9.62 -1.05
CA GLY A 88 9.30 8.36 -0.80
C GLY A 88 10.12 7.90 -2.01
N ILE A 89 9.55 7.98 -3.21
CA ILE A 89 10.26 7.67 -4.48
C ILE A 89 11.46 8.58 -4.66
N GLY A 90 11.31 9.89 -4.46
CA GLY A 90 12.40 10.85 -4.53
C GLY A 90 13.54 10.53 -3.57
N ILE A 91 13.22 10.17 -2.32
CA ILE A 91 14.21 9.75 -1.31
C ILE A 91 14.93 8.47 -1.77
N GLY A 92 14.20 7.47 -2.25
CA GLY A 92 14.79 6.23 -2.76
C GLY A 92 15.72 6.46 -3.96
N ILE A 93 15.35 7.34 -4.89
CA ILE A 93 16.20 7.72 -6.03
C ILE A 93 17.47 8.41 -5.54
N ILE A 94 17.37 9.34 -4.57
CA ILE A 94 18.56 10.01 -4.01
C ILE A 94 19.51 8.99 -3.38
N MET A 95 18.99 8.04 -2.59
CA MET A 95 19.80 6.98 -1.98
C MET A 95 20.50 6.10 -3.02
N THR A 96 19.78 5.76 -4.09
CA THR A 96 20.32 4.96 -5.21
C THR A 96 21.38 5.73 -5.99
N SER A 97 21.20 7.04 -6.18
CA SER A 97 22.15 7.91 -6.89
C SER A 97 23.42 8.21 -6.08
N ALA A 98 23.33 8.21 -4.75
CA ALA A 98 24.47 8.41 -3.86
C ALA A 98 25.34 7.15 -3.72
N SER A 99 24.78 5.96 -3.94
CA SER A 99 25.52 4.70 -4.00
C SER A 99 26.10 4.47 -5.40
N SER A 100 27.27 5.06 -5.64
CA SER A 100 28.04 4.95 -6.89
C SER A 100 28.86 3.64 -7.02
N GLY A 101 28.61 2.65 -6.17
CA GLY A 101 29.28 1.34 -6.16
C GLY A 101 28.50 0.25 -6.92
N ASP A 102 29.22 -0.78 -7.36
CA ASP A 102 28.80 -1.92 -8.17
C ASP A 102 27.93 -2.95 -7.39
N GLU A 103 27.05 -2.45 -6.51
CA GLU A 103 26.38 -3.21 -5.46
C GLU A 103 24.91 -3.54 -5.81
N ASN A 104 24.64 -4.12 -6.99
CA ASN A 104 23.25 -4.46 -7.41
C ASN A 104 22.48 -5.33 -6.38
N VAL A 105 23.20 -6.08 -5.55
CA VAL A 105 22.63 -6.97 -4.54
C VAL A 105 22.11 -6.21 -3.30
N THR A 106 22.78 -5.13 -2.87
CA THR A 106 22.39 -4.39 -1.65
C THR A 106 21.13 -3.54 -1.86
N ASP A 107 20.94 -3.01 -3.06
CA ASP A 107 19.76 -2.22 -3.40
C ASP A 107 18.51 -3.10 -3.51
N SER A 108 18.68 -4.31 -4.05
CA SER A 108 17.61 -5.32 -4.13
C SER A 108 17.18 -5.78 -2.74
N LEU A 109 18.13 -6.04 -1.83
CA LEU A 109 17.84 -6.46 -0.46
C LEU A 109 17.17 -5.33 0.35
N SER A 110 17.64 -4.09 0.20
CA SER A 110 17.03 -2.94 0.89
C SER A 110 15.61 -2.66 0.41
N SER A 111 15.34 -2.76 -0.90
CA SER A 111 13.99 -2.68 -1.45
C SER A 111 13.07 -3.75 -0.86
N LEU A 112 13.54 -5.00 -0.75
CA LEU A 112 12.76 -6.09 -0.16
C LEU A 112 12.44 -5.89 1.32
N ILE A 113 13.41 -5.39 2.11
CA ILE A 113 13.21 -5.07 3.53
C ILE A 113 12.18 -3.95 3.69
N MET A 114 12.28 -2.89 2.88
CA MET A 114 11.33 -1.76 2.91
C MET A 114 9.91 -2.21 2.54
N GLN A 115 9.79 -3.07 1.53
CA GLN A 115 8.50 -3.63 1.11
C GLN A 115 7.91 -4.59 2.18
N GLY A 116 8.77 -5.37 2.87
CA GLY A 116 8.36 -6.18 4.02
C GLY A 116 7.85 -5.34 5.19
N LEU A 117 8.52 -4.24 5.51
CA LEU A 117 8.07 -3.29 6.53
C LEU A 117 6.75 -2.61 6.13
N ALA A 118 6.62 -2.21 4.86
CA ALA A 118 5.38 -1.64 4.32
C ALA A 118 4.22 -2.65 4.41
N CYS A 119 4.44 -3.92 4.11
CA CYS A 119 3.42 -4.97 4.31
C CYS A 119 3.00 -5.07 5.78
N GLY A 120 3.97 -5.02 6.71
CA GLY A 120 3.72 -5.05 8.15
C GLY A 120 2.85 -3.90 8.65
N THR A 121 2.98 -2.69 8.10
CA THR A 121 2.14 -1.55 8.52
C THR A 121 0.69 -1.70 8.10
N ILE A 122 0.41 -2.16 6.87
CA ILE A 122 -0.97 -2.46 6.45
C ILE A 122 -1.56 -3.57 7.31
N LEU A 123 -0.77 -4.59 7.64
CA LEU A 123 -1.22 -5.68 8.51
C LEU A 123 -1.58 -5.14 9.92
N TYR A 124 -0.75 -4.30 10.51
CA TYR A 124 -1.07 -3.62 11.77
C TYR A 124 -2.38 -2.82 11.68
N VAL A 125 -2.54 -2.00 10.63
CA VAL A 125 -3.73 -1.18 10.42
C VAL A 125 -4.98 -2.06 10.26
N ALA A 126 -4.92 -3.10 9.44
CA ALA A 126 -6.04 -4.00 9.20
C ALA A 126 -6.53 -4.70 10.49
N PHE A 127 -5.61 -5.24 11.29
CA PHE A 127 -5.95 -6.01 12.48
C PHE A 127 -6.25 -5.16 13.71
N PHE A 128 -5.46 -4.13 13.99
CA PHE A 128 -5.59 -3.36 15.24
C PHE A 128 -6.44 -2.11 15.07
N GLU A 129 -6.42 -1.46 13.91
CA GLU A 129 -7.20 -0.23 13.70
C GLU A 129 -8.60 -0.51 13.15
N ILE A 130 -8.72 -1.32 12.08
CA ILE A 130 -10.01 -1.66 11.47
C ILE A 130 -10.72 -2.74 12.27
N LEU A 131 -10.10 -3.91 12.45
CA LEU A 131 -10.81 -5.09 12.95
C LEU A 131 -11.22 -4.97 14.44
N GLU A 132 -10.38 -4.41 15.30
CA GLU A 132 -10.78 -4.14 16.70
C GLU A 132 -11.89 -3.07 16.81
N ARG A 133 -11.96 -2.10 15.88
CA ARG A 133 -12.98 -1.03 15.90
C ARG A 133 -14.35 -1.63 15.68
N GLU A 134 -14.44 -2.59 14.77
CA GLU A 134 -15.70 -3.25 14.44
C GLU A 134 -16.06 -4.36 15.43
N ARG A 135 -15.08 -5.04 16.03
CA ARG A 135 -15.34 -6.02 17.10
C ARG A 135 -15.97 -5.39 18.35
N SER A 136 -15.75 -4.08 18.58
CA SER A 136 -16.43 -3.29 19.61
C SER A 136 -17.94 -3.08 19.32
N LYS A 137 -18.38 -3.18 18.06
CA LYS A 137 -19.79 -3.16 17.64
C LYS A 137 -20.31 -4.61 17.46
N SER A 138 -20.84 -5.16 18.54
CA SER A 138 -21.27 -6.57 18.72
C SER A 138 -22.43 -7.04 17.81
N THR A 139 -22.26 -7.15 16.48
CA THR A 139 -23.24 -7.92 15.67
C THR A 139 -22.73 -8.57 14.37
N VAL A 140 -21.55 -8.21 13.82
CA VAL A 140 -21.14 -8.72 12.48
C VAL A 140 -19.67 -9.14 12.32
N GLY A 141 -18.91 -9.34 13.40
CA GLY A 141 -17.44 -9.53 13.33
C GLY A 141 -16.93 -10.66 12.39
N LEU A 142 -17.70 -11.73 12.17
CA LEU A 142 -17.30 -12.84 11.28
C LEU A 142 -17.46 -12.50 9.79
N ILE A 143 -18.43 -11.67 9.40
CA ILE A 143 -18.62 -11.29 7.99
C ILE A 143 -17.51 -10.36 7.50
N GLN A 144 -17.00 -9.50 8.39
CA GLN A 144 -15.87 -8.60 8.11
C GLN A 144 -14.58 -9.38 7.90
N TRP A 145 -14.33 -10.41 8.73
CA TRP A 145 -13.19 -11.31 8.54
C TRP A 145 -13.25 -12.05 7.21
N THR A 146 -14.42 -12.57 6.84
CA THR A 146 -14.59 -13.27 5.56
C THR A 146 -14.45 -12.32 4.37
N LEU A 147 -14.95 -11.08 4.44
CA LEU A 147 -14.76 -10.07 3.41
C LEU A 147 -13.29 -9.63 3.27
N LEU A 148 -12.55 -9.53 4.39
CA LEU A 148 -11.12 -9.21 4.38
C LEU A 148 -10.29 -10.34 3.74
N VAL A 149 -10.56 -11.59 4.12
CA VAL A 149 -9.92 -12.77 3.52
C VAL A 149 -10.28 -12.89 2.04
N LEU A 150 -11.53 -12.62 1.67
CA LEU A 150 -11.98 -12.64 0.27
C LEU A 150 -11.29 -11.55 -0.56
N GLY A 151 -11.17 -10.32 -0.03
CA GLY A 151 -10.44 -9.23 -0.68
C GLY A 151 -8.96 -9.54 -0.87
N PHE A 152 -8.31 -10.13 0.14
CA PHE A 152 -6.94 -10.59 0.05
C PHE A 152 -6.78 -11.69 -1.02
N LEU A 153 -7.66 -12.69 -1.03
CA LEU A 153 -7.66 -13.76 -2.03
C LEU A 153 -7.91 -13.24 -3.45
N ALA A 154 -8.78 -12.23 -3.62
CA ALA A 154 -9.05 -11.63 -4.92
C ALA A 154 -7.81 -10.89 -5.47
N ILE A 155 -7.11 -10.12 -4.64
CA ILE A 155 -5.88 -9.42 -5.03
C ILE A 155 -4.76 -10.42 -5.34
N MET A 156 -4.63 -11.47 -4.53
CA MET A 156 -3.64 -12.54 -4.73
C MET A 156 -3.94 -13.34 -6.01
N GLY A 157 -5.22 -13.63 -6.28
CA GLY A 157 -5.66 -14.27 -7.52
C GLY A 157 -5.39 -13.41 -8.76
N LEU A 158 -5.59 -12.09 -8.67
CA LEU A 158 -5.24 -11.16 -9.75
C LEU A 158 -3.72 -11.17 -10.01
N GLN A 159 -2.90 -11.18 -8.96
CA GLN A 159 -1.44 -11.26 -9.09
C GLN A 159 -0.99 -12.56 -9.75
N LEU A 160 -1.55 -13.71 -9.36
CA LEU A 160 -1.25 -14.99 -9.99
C LEU A 160 -1.58 -14.99 -11.48
N LEU A 161 -2.77 -14.51 -11.86
CA LEU A 161 -3.16 -14.41 -13.29
C LEU A 161 -2.25 -13.45 -14.08
N THR A 162 -1.79 -12.38 -13.44
CA THR A 162 -0.87 -11.43 -14.07
C THR A 162 0.53 -12.03 -14.24
N THR A 163 0.98 -12.86 -13.29
CA THR A 163 2.24 -13.62 -13.39
C THR A 163 2.20 -14.64 -14.54
N GLU A 164 1.09 -15.36 -14.71
CA GLU A 164 0.91 -16.30 -15.84
C GLU A 164 0.97 -15.58 -17.20
N SER A 165 0.43 -14.35 -17.27
CA SER A 165 0.48 -13.54 -18.50
C SER A 165 1.88 -12.99 -18.83
N ASN A 166 2.77 -12.82 -17.84
CA ASN A 166 4.18 -12.47 -18.08
C ASN A 166 5.00 -13.67 -18.55
N LEU A 167 4.67 -14.89 -18.11
CA LEU A 167 5.33 -16.12 -18.58
C LEU A 167 4.98 -16.45 -20.04
N GLY A 168 3.79 -16.09 -20.52
CA GLY A 168 3.38 -16.34 -21.92
C GLY A 168 4.07 -15.47 -22.99
N LEU A 169 4.82 -14.42 -22.62
CA LEU A 169 5.57 -13.59 -23.57
C LEU A 169 7.05 -13.97 -23.71
N ASP A 170 7.63 -14.77 -22.79
CA ASP A 170 9.01 -15.24 -22.93
C ASP A 170 9.13 -16.41 -23.92
N ASP A 171 8.13 -17.30 -23.96
CA ASP A 171 8.09 -18.42 -24.90
C ASP A 171 7.97 -17.96 -26.37
N THR A 172 7.29 -16.83 -26.63
CA THR A 172 7.12 -16.30 -27.98
C THR A 172 8.38 -15.58 -28.48
N LYS A 173 9.22 -15.05 -27.59
CA LYS A 173 10.48 -14.36 -27.95
C LYS A 173 11.67 -15.32 -28.11
N LEU A 174 11.66 -16.48 -27.46
CA LEU A 174 12.66 -17.53 -27.70
C LEU A 174 12.43 -18.29 -29.03
N ASN A 175 11.19 -18.44 -29.50
CA ASN A 175 10.91 -19.10 -30.79
C ASN A 175 11.17 -18.20 -32.03
N VAL A 176 11.18 -16.88 -31.88
CA VAL A 176 11.47 -15.96 -33.01
C VAL A 176 12.97 -15.72 -33.17
N THR A 177 13.78 -15.86 -32.11
CA THR A 177 15.22 -15.59 -32.18
C THR A 177 16.03 -16.82 -32.63
N SER A 178 15.48 -18.05 -32.54
CA SER A 178 16.15 -19.27 -33.03
C SER A 178 15.86 -19.62 -34.50
N GLN A 179 15.00 -18.87 -35.20
CA GLN A 179 14.74 -19.06 -36.65
C GLN A 179 15.33 -17.96 -37.55
N GLY A 180 16.16 -17.06 -37.00
CA GLY A 180 16.62 -15.87 -37.73
C GLY A 180 18.06 -15.47 -37.48
N THR A 181 19.00 -16.42 -37.40
CA THR A 181 20.44 -16.25 -37.70
C THR A 181 21.09 -17.60 -37.87
#